data_AF-A0A4Y3ZNC9-F1
#
_entry.id   AF-A0A4Y3ZNC9-F1
#
_cell.length_a   1.000
_cell.length_b   1.000
_cell.length_c   1.000
_cell.angle_alpha   90.00
_cell.angle_beta   90.00
_cell.angle_gamma   90.00
#
_symmetry.space_group_name_H-M   'P 1'
#
loop_
_entity.id
_entity.type
_entity.pdbx_description
1 polymer ?
#
loop_
_entity_poly.entity_id
_entity_poly.type
_entity_poly.pdbx_seq_one_letter_code
_entity_poly.pdbx_strand_id
1 'polypeptide(L)'
;MQRDGKYAAWFRTPRGEGTGIVQLANGRISGGDAMFTYGGTYQLDQDRFTATLTTHRYADGPFTTVFGCDEVEAQLTGSFNGNRAVCSGTAKQAPGVLFEATLFLQQQEPEPAPGPRTTTTRAGVARLPKLPDRRTTVVSRRFS
;
A
#
# COMPACT_ATOMS: atom_id res chain seq x y z
N MET A 1 -8.21 17.34 14.20
CA MET A 1 -7.53 16.29 14.98
C MET A 1 -6.09 16.22 14.49
N GLN A 2 -5.10 16.31 15.38
CA GLN A 2 -3.70 16.62 14.99
C GLN A 2 -2.96 15.47 14.27
N ARG A 3 -3.59 14.30 14.14
CA ARG A 3 -2.98 13.08 13.58
C ARG A 3 -3.65 12.58 12.29
N ASP A 4 -4.62 13.33 11.77
CA ASP A 4 -5.21 13.03 10.46
C ASP A 4 -4.16 13.17 9.37
N GLY A 5 -4.14 12.23 8.43
CA GLY A 5 -3.12 12.18 7.38
C GLY A 5 -3.03 10.83 6.69
N LYS A 6 -2.25 10.82 5.61
CA LYS A 6 -1.90 9.61 4.87
C LYS A 6 -0.57 9.09 5.36
N TYR A 7 -0.50 7.81 5.68
CA TYR A 7 0.66 7.16 6.27
C TYR A 7 1.09 5.99 5.40
N ALA A 8 2.40 5.86 5.20
CA ALA A 8 2.99 4.58 4.82
C ALA A 8 3.07 3.70 6.06
N ALA A 9 2.66 2.44 5.94
CA ALA A 9 2.70 1.46 7.00
C ALA A 9 3.71 0.37 6.66
N TRP A 10 4.56 0.02 7.62
CA TRP A 10 5.27 -1.25 7.64
C TRP A 10 4.80 -2.02 8.87
N PHE A 11 4.53 -3.31 8.71
CA PHE A 11 3.98 -4.14 9.77
C PHE A 11 4.53 -5.55 9.72
N ARG A 12 4.52 -6.22 10.87
CA ARG A 12 5.00 -7.59 11.00
C ARG A 12 4.24 -8.39 12.05
N THR A 13 4.32 -9.70 11.88
CA THR A 13 4.00 -10.73 12.88
C THR A 13 5.16 -11.74 12.91
N PRO A 14 5.18 -12.73 13.81
CA PRO A 14 6.15 -13.84 13.73
C PRO A 14 6.06 -14.66 12.43
N ARG A 15 5.00 -14.49 11.63
CA ARG A 15 4.74 -15.26 10.41
C ARG A 15 5.20 -14.53 9.15
N GLY A 16 5.52 -13.24 9.24
CA GLY A 16 5.95 -12.44 8.10
C GLY A 16 5.71 -10.94 8.30
N GLU A 17 6.02 -10.18 7.26
CA GLU A 17 5.90 -8.73 7.24
C GLU A 17 5.28 -8.23 5.94
N GLY A 18 4.84 -6.97 5.95
CA GLY A 18 4.24 -6.34 4.80
C GLY A 18 4.23 -4.83 4.89
N THR A 19 3.79 -4.21 3.81
CA THR A 19 3.66 -2.76 3.70
C THR A 19 2.30 -2.39 3.15
N GLY A 20 1.78 -1.23 3.55
CA GLY A 20 0.53 -0.71 3.02
C GLY A 20 0.41 0.80 3.21
N ILE A 21 -0.75 1.32 2.85
CA ILE A 21 -1.11 2.72 3.05
C ILE A 21 -2.29 2.79 4.01
N VAL A 22 -2.22 3.71 4.96
CA VAL A 22 -3.28 3.98 5.94
C VAL A 22 -3.63 5.47 5.90
N GLN A 23 -4.91 5.78 5.75
CA GLN A 23 -5.47 7.10 5.94
C GLN A 23 -6.14 7.15 7.32
N LEU A 24 -5.72 8.12 8.13
CA LEU A 24 -6.40 8.51 9.35
C LEU A 24 -7.19 9.78 9.07
N ALA A 25 -8.49 9.76 9.36
CA ALA A 25 -9.35 10.94 9.20
C ALA A 25 -10.52 10.86 10.18
N ASN A 26 -10.67 11.86 11.05
CA ASN A 26 -11.85 12.01 11.91
C ASN A 26 -12.19 10.74 12.74
N GLY A 27 -11.19 10.12 13.36
CA GLY A 27 -11.37 8.89 14.13
C GLY A 27 -11.60 7.62 13.30
N ARG A 28 -11.50 7.69 11.97
CA ARG A 28 -11.64 6.57 11.04
C ARG A 28 -10.29 6.15 10.49
N ILE A 29 -10.16 4.83 10.29
CA ILE A 29 -9.07 4.20 9.54
C ILE A 29 -9.64 3.73 8.19
N SER A 30 -8.92 4.04 7.11
CA SER A 30 -9.09 3.40 5.80
C SER A 30 -7.73 3.17 5.15
N GLY A 31 -7.66 2.31 4.14
CA GLY A 31 -6.39 2.05 3.46
C GLY A 31 -6.36 0.71 2.76
N GLY A 32 -5.16 0.22 2.50
CA GLY A 32 -4.95 -1.11 1.94
C GLY A 32 -3.50 -1.37 1.58
N ASP A 33 -3.27 -2.59 1.11
CA ASP A 33 -2.05 -3.02 0.43
C ASP A 33 -2.39 -3.63 -0.94
N ALA A 34 -1.52 -4.50 -1.47
CA ALA A 34 -1.72 -5.14 -2.76
C ALA A 34 -2.89 -6.13 -2.82
N MET A 35 -3.38 -6.63 -1.68
CA MET A 35 -4.37 -7.72 -1.60
C MET A 35 -5.55 -7.40 -0.66
N PHE A 36 -5.37 -6.48 0.28
CA PHE A 36 -6.32 -6.17 1.34
C PHE A 36 -6.75 -4.71 1.34
N THR A 37 -8.02 -4.48 1.65
CA THR A 37 -8.49 -3.18 2.14
C THR A 37 -8.44 -3.16 3.66
N TYR A 38 -8.14 -1.99 4.21
CA TYR A 38 -8.14 -1.71 5.64
C TYR A 38 -9.31 -0.80 5.99
N GLY A 39 -9.92 -1.07 7.13
CA GLY A 39 -10.96 -0.24 7.72
C GLY A 39 -10.85 -0.22 9.23
N GLY A 40 -11.65 0.62 9.88
CA GLY A 40 -11.78 0.60 11.33
C GLY A 40 -11.84 1.98 11.95
N THR A 41 -11.57 2.07 13.25
CA THR A 41 -11.68 3.30 14.03
C THR A 41 -10.48 3.45 14.95
N TYR A 42 -10.21 4.70 15.33
CA TYR A 42 -9.19 5.02 16.32
C TYR A 42 -9.67 6.13 17.25
N GLN A 43 -9.15 6.13 18.47
CA GLN A 43 -9.39 7.15 19.48
C GLN A 43 -8.03 7.66 19.97
N LEU A 44 -7.91 8.97 20.11
CA LEU A 44 -6.70 9.63 20.59
C LEU A 44 -6.87 10.05 22.04
N ASP A 45 -5.83 9.82 22.83
CA ASP A 45 -5.62 10.43 24.13
C ASP A 45 -4.20 11.01 24.15
N GLN A 46 -4.09 12.32 23.94
CA GLN A 46 -2.83 13.02 23.73
C GLN A 46 -2.02 12.39 22.57
N ASP A 47 -0.86 11.80 22.88
CA ASP A 47 0.00 11.10 21.94
C ASP A 47 -0.28 9.60 21.88
N ARG A 48 -1.13 9.06 22.75
CA ARG A 48 -1.51 7.65 22.76
C ARG A 48 -2.78 7.44 21.95
N PHE A 49 -2.96 6.22 21.46
CA PHE A 49 -4.18 5.84 20.77
C PHE A 49 -4.55 4.38 20.98
N THR A 50 -5.84 4.12 20.90
CA THR A 50 -6.44 2.79 20.71
C THR A 50 -7.07 2.72 19.34
N ALA A 51 -7.03 1.56 18.71
CA ALA A 51 -7.64 1.35 17.41
C ALA A 51 -8.25 -0.05 17.26
N THR A 52 -9.32 -0.11 16.48
CA THR A 52 -9.87 -1.36 15.94
C THR A 52 -9.59 -1.35 14.44
N LEU A 53 -8.78 -2.29 13.96
CA LEU A 53 -8.43 -2.46 12.56
C LEU A 53 -9.15 -3.68 11.99
N THR A 54 -9.81 -3.52 10.85
CA THR A 54 -10.42 -4.61 10.09
C THR A 54 -9.77 -4.76 8.72
N THR A 55 -9.62 -5.99 8.25
CA THR A 55 -9.11 -6.30 6.90
C THR A 55 -10.15 -7.02 6.07
N HIS A 56 -10.14 -6.79 4.76
CA HIS A 56 -10.92 -7.56 3.79
C HIS A 56 -10.09 -7.82 2.54
N ARG A 57 -10.02 -9.07 2.09
CA ARG A 57 -9.27 -9.45 0.89
C ARG A 57 -10.06 -9.09 -0.36
N TYR A 58 -9.41 -8.42 -1.32
CA TYR A 58 -10.01 -8.13 -2.64
C TYR A 58 -9.27 -8.81 -3.80
N ALA A 59 -8.05 -9.32 -3.57
CA ALA A 59 -7.26 -10.01 -4.58
C ALA A 59 -6.53 -11.22 -3.99
N ASP A 60 -6.34 -12.24 -4.81
CA ASP A 60 -5.55 -13.41 -4.47
C ASP A 60 -4.05 -13.13 -4.59
N GLY A 61 -3.24 -13.88 -3.84
CA GLY A 61 -1.79 -13.80 -3.93
C GLY A 61 -1.11 -15.09 -3.48
N PRO A 62 0.16 -15.28 -3.87
CA PRO A 62 0.91 -16.51 -3.57
C PRO A 62 1.34 -16.61 -2.10
N PHE A 63 1.18 -15.54 -1.31
CA PHE A 63 1.68 -15.46 0.06
C PHE A 63 0.55 -15.68 1.09
N THR A 64 0.90 -16.32 2.21
CA THR A 64 0.02 -16.43 3.37
C THR A 64 -0.08 -15.06 4.05
N THR A 65 -1.26 -14.70 4.56
CA THR A 65 -1.44 -13.43 5.27
C THR A 65 -0.61 -13.39 6.54
N VAL A 66 -0.20 -12.19 6.97
CA VAL A 66 0.60 -12.02 8.19
C VAL A 66 -0.11 -12.53 9.45
N PHE A 67 -1.45 -12.55 9.47
CA PHE A 67 -2.24 -13.14 10.55
C PHE A 67 -2.55 -14.63 10.36
N GLY A 68 -2.38 -15.18 9.16
CA GLY A 68 -2.82 -16.53 8.77
C GLY A 68 -4.34 -16.66 8.52
N CYS A 69 -5.08 -15.56 8.61
CA CYS A 69 -6.48 -15.43 8.23
C CYS A 69 -6.65 -14.15 7.40
N ASP A 70 -7.64 -14.12 6.51
CA ASP A 70 -7.84 -12.99 5.60
C ASP A 70 -8.60 -11.84 6.26
N GLU A 71 -9.77 -12.14 6.81
CA GLU A 71 -10.61 -11.18 7.51
C GLU A 71 -10.28 -11.21 9.00
N VAL A 72 -9.68 -10.14 9.50
CA VAL A 72 -9.36 -9.99 10.91
C VAL A 72 -9.96 -8.74 11.50
N GLU A 73 -10.21 -8.78 12.80
CA GLU A 73 -10.47 -7.60 13.64
C GLU A 73 -9.37 -7.54 14.71
N ALA A 74 -8.45 -6.59 14.57
CA ALA A 74 -7.31 -6.41 15.46
C ALA A 74 -7.52 -5.22 16.40
N GLN A 75 -7.30 -5.46 17.69
CA GLN A 75 -7.29 -4.42 18.71
C GLN A 75 -5.86 -3.96 18.93
N LEU A 76 -5.60 -2.69 18.68
CA LEU A 76 -4.27 -2.09 18.69
C LEU A 76 -4.17 -0.98 19.73
N THR A 77 -3.00 -0.89 20.35
CA THR A 77 -2.60 0.23 21.20
C THR A 77 -1.29 0.79 20.70
N GLY A 78 -1.14 2.11 20.72
CA GLY A 78 0.06 2.75 20.21
C GLY A 78 0.26 4.17 20.67
N SER A 79 1.30 4.79 20.12
CA SER A 79 1.62 6.18 20.36
C SER A 79 2.25 6.85 19.14
N PHE A 80 2.01 8.14 19.00
CA PHE A 80 2.66 9.01 18.04
C PHE A 80 3.95 9.62 18.63
N ASN A 81 4.95 9.78 17.78
CA ASN A 81 6.16 10.55 18.04
C ASN A 81 6.54 11.31 16.76
N GLY A 82 6.29 12.63 16.76
CA GLY A 82 6.45 13.47 15.58
C GLY A 82 5.60 12.97 14.40
N ASN A 83 6.26 12.67 13.29
CA ASN A 83 5.65 12.17 12.04
C ASN A 83 5.56 10.64 11.97
N ARG A 84 5.83 9.94 13.08
CA ARG A 84 5.79 8.48 13.15
C ARG A 84 4.78 8.02 14.21
N ALA A 85 4.15 6.88 13.99
CA ALA A 85 3.39 6.18 15.03
C ALA A 85 3.88 4.74 15.12
N VAL A 86 3.83 4.17 16.33
CA VAL A 86 4.06 2.74 16.56
C VAL A 86 2.86 2.17 17.30
N CYS A 87 2.41 0.99 16.91
CA CYS A 87 1.37 0.26 17.62
C CYS A 87 1.59 -1.24 17.57
N SER A 88 0.95 -1.91 18.52
CA SER A 88 0.91 -3.36 18.57
C SER A 88 -0.42 -3.86 19.11
N GLY A 89 -0.70 -5.13 18.89
CA GLY A 89 -1.89 -5.79 19.40
C GLY A 89 -2.12 -7.15 18.75
N THR A 90 -3.35 -7.63 18.82
CA THR A 90 -3.72 -8.97 18.34
C THR A 90 -5.06 -8.95 17.63
N ALA A 91 -5.23 -9.86 16.67
CA ALA A 91 -6.51 -10.13 16.04
C ALA A 91 -7.37 -11.06 16.90
N LYS A 92 -8.69 -10.85 16.96
CA LYS A 92 -9.63 -11.78 17.60
C LYS A 92 -9.54 -13.19 17.02
N GLN A 93 -9.27 -13.29 15.72
CA GLN A 93 -9.14 -14.52 14.95
C GLN A 93 -7.77 -15.20 15.14
N ALA A 94 -6.76 -14.46 15.62
CA ALA A 94 -5.42 -14.96 15.84
C ALA A 94 -4.83 -14.37 17.15
N PRO A 95 -5.42 -14.69 18.32
CA PRO A 95 -5.07 -14.03 19.59
C PRO A 95 -3.65 -14.33 20.06
N GLY A 96 -3.04 -15.43 19.60
CA GLY A 96 -1.64 -15.77 19.88
C GLY A 96 -0.62 -15.16 18.90
N VAL A 97 -1.06 -14.34 17.94
CA VAL A 97 -0.19 -13.73 16.92
C VAL A 97 -0.06 -12.24 17.23
N LEU A 98 1.10 -11.85 17.78
CA LEU A 98 1.43 -10.45 17.99
C LEU A 98 1.61 -9.76 16.63
N PHE A 99 0.88 -8.67 16.44
CA PHE A 99 1.02 -7.76 15.34
C PHE A 99 1.67 -6.47 15.82
N GLU A 100 2.62 -5.97 15.03
CA GLU A 100 3.32 -4.71 15.27
C GLU A 100 3.32 -3.90 13.98
N ALA A 101 3.08 -2.59 14.08
CA ALA A 101 3.12 -1.69 12.94
C ALA A 101 3.84 -0.39 13.27
N THR A 102 4.53 0.14 12.28
CA THR A 102 5.10 1.48 12.27
C THR A 102 4.50 2.26 11.11
N LEU A 103 3.94 3.43 11.43
CA LEU A 103 3.33 4.35 10.47
C LEU A 103 4.25 5.55 10.28
N PHE A 104 4.42 5.99 9.03
CA PHE A 104 5.21 7.15 8.65
C PHE A 104 4.31 8.13 7.89
N LEU A 105 4.12 9.33 8.43
CA LEU A 105 3.30 10.36 7.80
C LEU A 105 3.91 10.72 6.45
N GLN A 106 3.13 10.58 5.39
CA GLN A 106 3.54 10.99 4.07
C GLN A 106 3.48 12.52 3.99
N GLN A 107 4.62 13.13 3.71
CA GLN A 107 4.65 14.53 3.32
C GLN A 107 3.97 14.64 1.96
N GLN A 108 3.02 15.56 1.84
CA GLN A 108 2.48 15.91 0.55
C GLN A 108 3.63 16.56 -0.24
N GLU A 109 4.09 15.89 -1.29
CA GLU A 109 5.00 16.54 -2.22
C GLU A 109 4.28 17.80 -2.73
N PRO A 110 4.89 18.99 -2.65
CA PRO A 110 4.27 20.20 -3.15
C PRO A 110 3.80 19.93 -4.57
N GLU A 111 2.55 20.25 -4.90
CA GLU A 111 2.15 20.18 -6.31
C GLU A 111 3.21 20.92 -7.13
N PRO A 112 3.78 20.28 -8.18
CA PRO A 112 4.68 21.00 -9.06
C PRO A 112 3.93 22.25 -9.52
N ALA A 113 4.55 23.42 -9.34
CA ALA A 113 3.96 24.69 -9.72
C ALA A 113 3.36 24.55 -11.13
N PRO A 114 2.13 25.04 -11.38
CA PRO A 114 1.47 24.83 -12.66
C PRO A 114 2.42 25.25 -13.78
N GLY A 115 2.91 24.27 -14.53
CA GLY A 115 3.76 24.53 -15.68
C GLY A 115 3.02 25.43 -16.68
N PRO A 116 3.74 26.22 -17.50
CA PRO A 116 3.09 27.01 -18.54
C PRO A 116 2.19 26.08 -19.37
N ARG A 117 0.91 26.47 -19.53
CA ARG A 117 -0.06 25.73 -20.34
C ARG A 117 0.54 25.52 -21.73
N THR A 118 1.03 24.31 -22.01
CA THR A 118 1.29 23.90 -23.38
C THR A 118 -0.09 23.81 -24.02
N THR A 119 -0.38 24.75 -24.91
CA THR A 119 -1.50 24.63 -25.84
C THR A 119 -1.39 23.26 -26.49
N THR A 120 -2.40 22.42 -26.30
CA THR A 120 -2.54 21.13 -26.94
C THR A 120 -2.50 21.35 -28.44
N THR A 121 -1.32 21.23 -29.05
CA THR A 121 -1.22 21.05 -30.48
C THR A 121 -1.75 19.64 -30.72
N ARG A 122 -2.90 19.55 -31.39
CA ARG A 122 -3.55 18.29 -31.76
C ARG A 122 -2.60 17.49 -32.65
N ALA A 123 -1.70 16.72 -32.05
CA ALA A 123 -0.89 15.74 -32.74
C ALA A 123 -1.80 14.58 -33.12
N GLY A 124 -2.01 14.41 -34.42
CA GLY A 124 -2.86 13.38 -34.99
C GLY A 124 -2.45 11.98 -34.54
N VAL A 125 -3.44 11.10 -34.40
CA VAL A 125 -3.27 9.66 -34.13
C VAL A 125 -2.54 9.03 -35.32
N ALA A 126 -1.21 9.11 -35.32
CA ALA A 126 -0.37 8.44 -36.29
C ALA A 126 -0.17 6.98 -35.84
N ARG A 127 -0.59 6.07 -36.72
CA ARG A 127 -0.55 4.61 -36.63
C ARG A 127 0.76 4.08 -36.02
N LEU A 128 0.64 3.04 -35.18
CA LEU A 128 1.76 2.21 -34.74
C LEU A 128 2.54 1.68 -35.97
N PRO A 129 3.86 1.84 -36.03
CA PRO A 129 4.66 1.24 -37.10
C PRO A 129 4.67 -0.29 -36.93
N LYS A 130 4.41 -1.01 -38.02
CA LYS A 130 4.48 -2.48 -38.07
C LYS A 130 5.95 -2.94 -37.98
N LEU A 131 6.19 -3.98 -37.17
CA LEU A 131 7.48 -4.65 -37.05
C LEU A 131 7.93 -5.25 -38.39
N PRO A 132 9.22 -5.15 -38.76
CA PRO A 132 9.72 -5.74 -39.98
C PRO A 132 9.80 -7.28 -39.88
N ASP A 133 9.30 -7.95 -40.92
CA ASP A 133 9.28 -9.40 -41.09
C ASP A 133 10.70 -9.93 -41.36
N ARG A 134 11.20 -10.81 -40.48
CA ARG A 134 12.56 -11.35 -40.55
C ARG A 134 12.57 -12.62 -41.40
N ARG A 135 12.54 -12.48 -42.73
CA ARG A 135 12.86 -13.57 -43.66
C ARG A 135 14.37 -13.73 -43.77
N THR A 136 14.92 -14.70 -43.04
CA THR A 136 16.31 -15.12 -43.20
C THR A 136 16.43 -16.06 -44.39
N THR A 137 16.99 -15.57 -45.49
CA THR A 137 17.41 -16.38 -46.64
C THR A 137 18.60 -17.25 -46.23
N VAL A 138 18.42 -18.57 -46.23
CA VAL A 138 19.50 -19.56 -46.07
C VAL A 138 20.32 -19.56 -47.36
N VAL A 139 21.54 -19.03 -47.32
CA VAL A 139 22.52 -19.26 -48.38
C VAL A 139 23.33 -20.49 -48.01
N SER A 140 23.04 -21.60 -48.69
CA SER A 140 23.88 -22.79 -48.68
C SER A 140 25.20 -22.51 -49.41
N ARG A 141 26.33 -22.65 -48.73
CA ARG A 141 27.63 -22.87 -49.39
C ARG A 141 28.20 -24.21 -48.91
N ARG A 142 28.34 -25.13 -49.87
CA ARG A 142 29.01 -26.43 -49.73
C ARG A 142 30.53 -26.28 -49.84
N PHE A 143 31.26 -26.95 -48.98
CA PHE A 143 32.64 -27.47 -49.10
C PHE A 143 32.72 -28.61 -48.05
N SER A 144 33.15 -29.84 -48.26
CA SER A 144 33.80 -30.55 -49.36
C SER A 144 33.27 -31.99 -49.42
#